data_AF-A0A494G9N9-F1
#
_entry.id   AF-A0A494G9N9-F1
#
_cell.length_a   1.000
_cell.length_b   1.000
_cell.length_c   1.000
_cell.angle_alpha   90.00
_cell.angle_beta   90.00
_cell.angle_gamma   90.00
#
_symmetry.space_group_name_H-M   'P 1'
#
loop_
_entity.id
_entity.type
_entity.pdbx_description
1 polymer ?
#
loop_
_entity_poly.entity_id
_entity_poly.type
_entity_poly.pdbx_seq_one_letter_code
_entity_poly.pdbx_strand_id
1 'polypeptide(L)'
;MTSFDPSRRSALLASSSGPRRTALISGRCGRKPPSSQPIQHFPVGVREVERNEEPDLHTHTSMRNKNASSLGEALDDDAIANIAHHIVTDDPVETSKNFTKLKLINKSVKQGFERSAYGKFHRRISRLGIASKALYDNAVPKEGFVEHPEYAPALQRDYALAGERIEAVGGTFRLQTPQRKSALVDHILSMPEGFDQAHALESIAPHVGDLSAEDRHRVVNKMLEHFATPFQEGGLPTDENFCGTYALSKAFPHMEDSLKAKMLDVVLEHPHLANLHWTQRELVEGWHQDREAEKSA
;
A
#
# COMPACT_ATOMS: atom_id res chain seq x y z
N MET A 1 41.89 -3.37 -20.15
CA MET A 1 42.46 -3.36 -18.78
C MET A 1 42.89 -1.94 -18.45
N THR A 2 42.00 -1.19 -17.81
CA THR A 2 42.29 0.09 -17.15
C THR A 2 41.42 0.09 -15.89
N SER A 3 42.09 0.08 -14.74
CA SER A 3 41.49 0.04 -13.40
C SER A 3 40.70 1.33 -13.15
N PHE A 4 39.45 1.18 -12.69
CA PHE A 4 38.57 2.27 -12.30
C PHE A 4 38.67 2.44 -10.77
N ASP A 5 39.09 3.62 -10.31
CA ASP A 5 39.27 3.96 -8.90
C ASP A 5 37.98 4.59 -8.34
N PRO A 6 37.30 3.95 -7.36
CA PRO A 6 36.02 4.41 -6.81
C PRO A 6 36.14 5.65 -5.91
N SER A 7 37.35 6.10 -5.58
CA SER A 7 37.57 7.17 -4.58
C SER A 7 37.28 8.60 -5.07
N ARG A 8 36.99 8.80 -6.37
CA ARG A 8 36.82 10.15 -6.97
C ARG A 8 35.38 10.68 -7.02
N ARG A 9 34.37 9.91 -6.60
CA ARG A 9 32.96 10.33 -6.73
C ARG A 9 32.47 11.31 -5.64
N SER A 10 33.11 11.35 -4.48
CA SER A 10 32.64 12.18 -3.35
C SER A 10 32.81 13.70 -3.53
N ALA A 11 33.51 14.16 -4.57
CA ALA A 11 33.83 15.58 -4.74
C ALA A 11 32.90 16.34 -5.70
N LEU A 12 31.97 15.67 -6.41
CA LEU A 12 31.15 16.30 -7.46
C LEU A 12 29.72 16.67 -7.03
N LEU A 13 29.30 16.32 -5.80
CA LEU A 13 27.96 16.64 -5.26
C LEU A 13 27.84 18.07 -4.68
N ALA A 14 28.87 18.91 -4.81
CA ALA A 14 28.90 20.23 -4.18
C ALA A 14 29.28 21.35 -5.17
N SER A 15 28.56 21.53 -6.28
CA SER A 15 28.53 22.82 -7.00
C SER A 15 27.58 22.77 -8.22
N SER A 16 26.33 23.21 -8.06
CA SER A 16 25.66 24.12 -9.01
C SER A 16 24.17 24.31 -8.69
N SER A 17 23.84 25.37 -7.93
CA SER A 17 22.50 25.96 -8.01
C SER A 17 22.60 27.46 -7.71
N GLY A 18 22.45 28.28 -8.76
CA GLY A 18 22.27 29.72 -8.68
C GLY A 18 20.97 30.10 -9.41
N PRO A 19 20.12 30.99 -8.87
CA PRO A 19 18.78 31.20 -9.40
C PRO A 19 18.75 32.29 -10.48
N ARG A 20 18.02 32.05 -11.58
CA ARG A 20 17.57 33.11 -12.50
C ARG A 20 16.13 33.53 -12.16
N ARG A 21 15.97 34.82 -11.87
CA ARG A 21 14.70 35.55 -11.68
C ARG A 21 14.12 36.03 -13.03
N THR A 22 12.80 35.91 -13.20
CA THR A 22 11.91 36.91 -13.89
C THR A 22 10.44 36.52 -13.60
N ALA A 23 9.71 37.31 -12.79
CA ALA A 23 8.70 38.34 -13.14
C ALA A 23 7.31 37.77 -13.56
N LEU A 24 6.32 37.77 -12.66
CA LEU A 24 5.23 38.78 -12.48
C LEU A 24 4.23 38.84 -13.65
N ILE A 25 2.95 38.49 -13.38
CA ILE A 25 1.75 39.24 -13.78
C ILE A 25 0.57 38.82 -12.87
N SER A 26 -0.14 39.85 -12.41
CA SER A 26 -1.28 39.86 -11.48
C SER A 26 -2.63 39.53 -12.15
N GLY A 27 -3.57 38.99 -11.38
CA GLY A 27 -5.00 38.98 -11.74
C GLY A 27 -5.92 38.55 -10.60
N ARG A 28 -6.39 39.52 -9.79
CA ARG A 28 -7.46 39.37 -8.79
C ARG A 28 -8.84 39.47 -9.45
N CYS A 29 -9.78 38.62 -9.02
CA CYS A 29 -11.24 38.83 -8.85
C CYS A 29 -11.84 37.43 -8.57
N GLY A 30 -12.60 37.09 -7.52
CA GLY A 30 -13.47 37.87 -6.64
C GLY A 30 -14.93 37.53 -6.93
N ARG A 31 -15.53 36.57 -6.20
CA ARG A 31 -16.90 36.61 -5.60
C ARG A 31 -17.42 35.22 -5.17
N LYS A 32 -18.00 35.18 -3.97
CA LYS A 32 -18.79 34.11 -3.33
C LYS A 32 -20.26 34.63 -3.15
N PRO A 33 -21.23 33.85 -2.62
CA PRO A 33 -22.57 33.60 -3.19
C PRO A 33 -23.73 34.23 -2.36
N PRO A 34 -25.00 33.86 -2.61
CA PRO A 34 -26.08 33.89 -1.60
C PRO A 34 -26.72 32.47 -1.40
N SER A 35 -27.07 31.92 -0.22
CA SER A 35 -27.99 32.31 0.90
C SER A 35 -29.45 32.51 0.43
N SER A 36 -30.56 32.02 0.99
CA SER A 36 -30.97 31.12 2.10
C SER A 36 -32.52 30.98 2.01
N GLN A 37 -33.11 29.77 2.25
CA GLN A 37 -34.39 29.38 2.93
C GLN A 37 -35.73 30.20 2.78
N PRO A 38 -36.96 29.78 3.25
CA PRO A 38 -37.34 28.76 4.24
C PRO A 38 -38.65 27.93 4.02
N ILE A 39 -38.96 27.16 5.08
CA ILE A 39 -39.99 26.14 5.42
C ILE A 39 -41.43 26.67 5.61
N GLN A 40 -42.47 25.84 5.40
CA GLN A 40 -43.77 25.91 6.12
C GLN A 40 -44.38 24.50 6.45
N HIS A 41 -45.18 24.48 7.52
CA HIS A 41 -45.71 23.36 8.35
C HIS A 41 -47.11 22.82 7.95
N PHE A 42 -47.36 21.52 8.21
CA PHE A 42 -48.50 20.75 8.84
C PHE A 42 -49.96 21.29 8.89
N PRO A 43 -51.04 20.44 8.90
CA PRO A 43 -51.40 19.47 9.99
C PRO A 43 -52.02 18.11 9.53
N VAL A 44 -51.88 16.98 10.26
CA VAL A 44 -52.62 16.40 11.42
C VAL A 44 -54.13 16.13 11.21
N GLY A 45 -54.51 14.85 11.25
CA GLY A 45 -55.87 14.33 11.44
C GLY A 45 -55.82 13.01 12.24
N VAL A 46 -56.74 12.85 13.21
CA VAL A 46 -56.72 11.89 14.33
C VAL A 46 -58.05 11.12 14.42
N ARG A 47 -57.99 9.85 14.90
CA ARG A 47 -59.05 8.93 15.40
C ARG A 47 -59.94 8.27 14.32
N GLU A 48 -60.29 6.98 14.40
CA GLU A 48 -61.00 6.29 15.49
C GLU A 48 -60.64 4.79 15.68
N VAL A 49 -61.08 4.29 16.84
CA VAL A 49 -60.94 2.94 17.40
C VAL A 49 -62.24 2.18 17.15
N GLU A 50 -62.19 0.96 16.62
CA GLU A 50 -63.24 -0.04 16.85
C GLU A 50 -62.62 -1.41 17.13
N ARG A 51 -63.17 -2.06 18.16
CA ARG A 51 -62.77 -3.32 18.78
C ARG A 51 -64.00 -4.21 18.64
N ASN A 52 -63.92 -5.40 18.06
CA ASN A 52 -64.95 -6.44 18.16
C ASN A 52 -64.36 -7.84 17.96
N GLU A 53 -64.38 -8.59 19.07
CA GLU A 53 -64.70 -10.01 19.30
C GLU A 53 -64.27 -11.12 18.30
N GLU A 54 -63.55 -12.13 18.85
CA GLU A 54 -63.29 -13.47 18.28
C GLU A 54 -64.55 -14.34 18.17
N PRO A 55 -64.54 -15.46 17.41
CA PRO A 55 -64.37 -16.75 18.10
C PRO A 55 -63.56 -17.85 17.36
N ASP A 56 -62.79 -18.58 18.17
CA ASP A 56 -62.53 -20.04 18.24
C ASP A 56 -61.92 -20.93 17.12
N LEU A 57 -61.01 -21.79 17.64
CA LEU A 57 -60.66 -23.17 17.28
C LEU A 57 -60.02 -23.49 15.89
N HIS A 58 -58.71 -23.79 15.89
CA HIS A 58 -58.21 -25.18 15.78
C HIS A 58 -56.68 -25.28 15.92
N THR A 59 -56.30 -26.22 16.78
CA THR A 59 -55.01 -26.91 16.91
C THR A 59 -54.13 -27.00 15.66
N HIS A 60 -52.89 -26.50 15.76
CA HIS A 60 -51.72 -27.22 15.26
C HIS A 60 -50.57 -27.12 16.26
N THR A 61 -50.37 -28.25 16.95
CA THR A 61 -49.14 -28.64 17.62
C THR A 61 -47.96 -28.40 16.68
N SER A 62 -47.16 -27.38 16.95
CA SER A 62 -45.76 -27.37 16.56
C SER A 62 -44.95 -27.27 17.84
N MET A 63 -44.69 -28.44 18.43
CA MET A 63 -43.63 -28.60 19.40
C MET A 63 -42.34 -28.17 18.70
N ARG A 64 -41.99 -26.90 18.88
CA ARG A 64 -40.69 -26.34 18.53
C ARG A 64 -39.65 -27.20 19.25
N ASN A 65 -39.06 -28.11 18.48
CA ASN A 65 -38.03 -29.04 18.89
C ASN A 65 -36.91 -28.23 19.58
N LYS A 66 -36.81 -28.32 20.91
CA LYS A 66 -35.82 -27.62 21.74
C LYS A 66 -34.41 -28.21 21.63
N ASN A 67 -34.16 -29.04 20.61
CA ASN A 67 -32.89 -29.76 20.41
C ASN A 67 -32.14 -29.33 19.14
N ALA A 68 -32.40 -28.12 18.62
CA ALA A 68 -31.43 -27.50 17.72
C ALA A 68 -30.32 -26.90 18.59
N SER A 69 -29.35 -27.72 19.03
CA SER A 69 -28.13 -27.16 19.63
C SER A 69 -27.58 -26.16 18.62
N SER A 70 -27.46 -24.90 19.02
CA SER A 70 -26.88 -23.93 18.11
C SER A 70 -25.47 -24.41 17.75
N LEU A 71 -25.06 -24.25 16.49
CA LEU A 71 -23.82 -24.85 15.98
C LEU A 71 -22.60 -24.63 16.89
N GLY A 72 -22.53 -23.52 17.64
CA GLY A 72 -21.42 -23.29 18.58
C GLY A 72 -21.67 -23.64 20.06
N GLU A 73 -22.82 -24.20 20.43
CA GLU A 73 -22.97 -24.96 21.68
C GLU A 73 -22.44 -26.39 21.55
N ALA A 74 -22.32 -26.89 20.31
CA ALA A 74 -21.84 -28.23 20.01
C ALA A 74 -20.34 -28.31 19.65
N LEU A 75 -19.67 -27.17 19.43
CA LEU A 75 -18.24 -27.13 19.11
C LEU A 75 -17.41 -26.98 20.39
N ASP A 76 -16.52 -27.93 20.64
CA ASP A 76 -15.50 -27.82 21.67
C ASP A 76 -14.34 -26.89 21.23
N ASP A 77 -13.46 -26.57 22.19
CA ASP A 77 -12.34 -25.65 21.98
C ASP A 77 -11.37 -26.18 20.88
N ASP A 78 -11.23 -27.50 20.73
CA ASP A 78 -10.35 -28.15 19.75
C ASP A 78 -10.94 -28.04 18.33
N ALA A 79 -12.25 -28.25 18.17
CA ALA A 79 -12.96 -28.05 16.91
C ALA A 79 -12.88 -26.58 16.46
N ILE A 80 -13.03 -25.63 17.38
CA ILE A 80 -12.88 -24.20 17.09
C ILE A 80 -11.44 -23.87 16.66
N ALA A 81 -10.44 -24.46 17.30
CA ALA A 81 -9.03 -24.28 16.93
C ALA A 81 -8.72 -24.89 15.55
N ASN A 82 -9.30 -26.04 15.22
CA ASN A 82 -9.17 -26.66 13.90
C ASN A 82 -9.82 -25.81 12.80
N ILE A 83 -11.01 -25.25 13.05
CA ILE A 83 -11.63 -24.27 12.13
C ILE A 83 -10.71 -23.05 11.95
N ALA A 84 -10.18 -22.51 13.05
CA ALA A 84 -9.27 -21.37 12.99
C ALA A 84 -8.00 -21.65 12.16
N HIS A 85 -7.44 -22.87 12.26
CA HIS A 85 -6.31 -23.28 11.44
C HIS A 85 -6.60 -23.17 9.93
N HIS A 86 -7.79 -23.60 9.50
CA HIS A 86 -8.15 -23.73 8.09
C HIS A 86 -8.62 -22.43 7.43
N ILE A 87 -8.80 -21.35 8.22
CA ILE A 87 -9.18 -20.02 7.69
C ILE A 87 -8.01 -19.03 7.64
N VAL A 88 -6.81 -19.47 8.00
CA VAL A 88 -5.55 -18.72 7.79
C VAL A 88 -5.25 -18.68 6.30
N THR A 89 -4.81 -17.52 5.83
CA THR A 89 -4.37 -17.29 4.45
C THR A 89 -2.98 -16.67 4.44
N ASP A 90 -2.35 -16.61 3.27
CA ASP A 90 -1.09 -15.87 3.12
C ASP A 90 -1.28 -14.36 3.32
N ASP A 91 -2.49 -13.82 3.19
CA ASP A 91 -2.74 -12.41 3.48
C ASP A 91 -3.02 -12.20 5.00
N PRO A 92 -2.12 -11.53 5.75
CA PRO A 92 -2.32 -11.26 7.17
C PRO A 92 -3.58 -10.44 7.46
N VAL A 93 -3.97 -9.55 6.55
CA VAL A 93 -5.17 -8.71 6.68
C VAL A 93 -6.43 -9.56 6.51
N GLU A 94 -6.46 -10.43 5.50
CA GLU A 94 -7.58 -11.35 5.28
C GLU A 94 -7.70 -12.38 6.40
N THR A 95 -6.57 -12.92 6.88
CA THR A 95 -6.53 -13.79 8.05
C THR A 95 -7.16 -13.11 9.29
N SER A 96 -6.80 -11.85 9.57
CA SER A 96 -7.40 -11.11 10.69
C SER A 96 -8.90 -10.86 10.51
N LYS A 97 -9.37 -10.60 9.28
CA LYS A 97 -10.80 -10.49 8.97
C LYS A 97 -11.53 -11.81 9.19
N ASN A 98 -10.96 -12.92 8.73
CA ASN A 98 -11.54 -14.26 8.89
C ASN A 98 -11.68 -14.65 10.35
N PHE A 99 -10.65 -14.40 11.17
CA PHE A 99 -10.76 -14.58 12.62
C PHE A 99 -11.82 -13.70 13.26
N THR A 100 -11.96 -12.46 12.79
CA THR A 100 -13.02 -11.58 13.29
C THR A 100 -14.39 -12.14 12.95
N LYS A 101 -14.62 -12.64 11.72
CA LYS A 101 -15.87 -13.31 11.32
C LYS A 101 -16.15 -14.55 12.19
N LEU A 102 -15.15 -15.40 12.43
CA LEU A 102 -15.28 -16.58 13.31
C LEU A 102 -15.74 -16.19 14.72
N LYS A 103 -15.14 -15.15 15.30
CA LYS A 103 -15.50 -14.63 16.63
C LYS A 103 -16.92 -14.06 16.71
N LEU A 104 -17.52 -13.68 15.58
CA LEU A 104 -18.85 -13.08 15.53
C LEU A 104 -19.97 -14.14 15.45
N ILE A 105 -19.65 -15.43 15.29
CA ILE A 105 -20.65 -16.51 15.19
C ILE A 105 -21.50 -16.59 16.46
N ASN A 106 -20.87 -16.76 17.63
CA ASN A 106 -21.52 -16.64 18.93
C ASN A 106 -20.49 -16.52 20.07
N LYS A 107 -20.99 -16.34 21.30
CA LYS A 107 -20.17 -16.15 22.50
C LYS A 107 -19.28 -17.35 22.83
N SER A 108 -19.77 -18.58 22.64
CA SER A 108 -19.00 -19.81 22.91
C SER A 108 -17.80 -19.92 21.97
N VAL A 109 -18.04 -19.80 20.66
CA VAL A 109 -17.00 -19.80 19.62
C VAL A 109 -15.97 -18.71 19.86
N LYS A 110 -16.41 -17.49 20.22
CA LYS A 110 -15.51 -16.39 20.57
C LYS A 110 -14.58 -16.76 21.73
N GLN A 111 -15.12 -17.34 22.80
CA GLN A 111 -14.36 -17.69 24.00
C GLN A 111 -13.36 -18.81 23.74
N GLY A 112 -13.78 -19.90 23.07
CA GLY A 112 -12.89 -20.99 22.67
C GLY A 112 -11.76 -20.50 21.75
N PHE A 113 -12.09 -19.67 20.75
CA PHE A 113 -11.10 -19.03 19.89
C PHE A 113 -10.11 -18.17 20.69
N GLU A 114 -10.57 -17.34 21.63
CA GLU A 114 -9.71 -16.44 22.41
C GLU A 114 -8.74 -17.17 23.36
N ARG A 115 -9.09 -18.38 23.80
CA ARG A 115 -8.22 -19.27 24.61
C ARG A 115 -7.17 -19.98 23.75
N SER A 116 -7.49 -20.27 22.49
CA SER A 116 -6.60 -20.97 21.56
C SER A 116 -5.31 -20.21 21.23
N ALA A 117 -4.35 -20.90 20.61
CA ALA A 117 -3.16 -20.27 20.03
C ALA A 117 -3.50 -19.22 18.95
N TYR A 118 -4.56 -19.46 18.18
CA TYR A 118 -5.05 -18.53 17.15
C TYR A 118 -5.61 -17.25 17.75
N GLY A 119 -6.24 -17.31 18.92
CA GLY A 119 -6.64 -16.12 19.67
C GLY A 119 -5.45 -15.26 20.12
N LYS A 120 -4.34 -15.89 20.54
CA LYS A 120 -3.08 -15.19 20.84
C LYS A 120 -2.46 -14.59 19.58
N PHE A 121 -2.41 -15.35 18.48
CA PHE A 121 -1.91 -14.89 17.19
C PHE A 121 -2.73 -13.70 16.66
N HIS A 122 -4.06 -13.79 16.67
CA HIS A 122 -4.95 -12.71 16.23
C HIS A 122 -4.71 -11.41 17.03
N ARG A 123 -4.50 -11.48 18.35
CA ARG A 123 -4.15 -10.28 19.13
C ARG A 123 -2.82 -9.65 18.70
N ARG A 124 -1.81 -10.45 18.36
CA ARG A 124 -0.49 -9.96 17.93
C ARG A 124 -0.59 -9.27 16.57
N ILE A 125 -1.23 -9.93 15.60
CA ILE A 125 -1.40 -9.39 14.25
C ILE A 125 -2.31 -8.15 14.24
N SER A 126 -3.36 -8.10 15.05
CA SER A 126 -4.18 -6.88 15.18
C SER A 126 -3.39 -5.72 15.78
N ARG A 127 -2.56 -5.96 16.80
CA ARG A 127 -1.68 -4.92 17.36
C ARG A 127 -0.69 -4.40 16.33
N LEU A 128 -0.09 -5.30 15.54
CA LEU A 128 0.85 -4.95 14.50
C LEU A 128 0.16 -4.18 13.36
N GLY A 129 -1.06 -4.57 12.97
CA GLY A 129 -1.87 -3.84 11.99
C GLY A 129 -2.24 -2.43 12.45
N ILE A 130 -2.53 -2.23 13.75
CA ILE A 130 -2.77 -0.90 14.33
C ILE A 130 -1.50 -0.03 14.24
N ALA A 131 -0.34 -0.59 14.63
CA ALA A 131 0.93 0.13 14.56
C ALA A 131 1.32 0.46 13.12
N SER A 132 1.16 -0.50 12.20
CA SER A 132 1.40 -0.33 10.78
C SER A 132 0.50 0.75 10.16
N LYS A 133 -0.80 0.76 10.51
CA LYS A 133 -1.73 1.84 10.12
C LYS A 133 -1.23 3.20 10.63
N ALA A 134 -0.84 3.29 11.90
CA ALA A 134 -0.36 4.54 12.46
C ALA A 134 0.90 5.03 11.73
N LEU A 135 1.83 4.14 11.42
CA LEU A 135 3.04 4.47 10.66
C LEU A 135 2.69 4.99 9.27
N TYR A 136 1.80 4.31 8.55
CA TYR A 136 1.31 4.75 7.24
C TYR A 136 0.65 6.12 7.29
N ASP A 137 -0.28 6.32 8.23
CA ASP A 137 -1.03 7.59 8.34
C ASP A 137 -0.11 8.79 8.70
N ASN A 138 1.09 8.54 9.26
CA ASN A 138 2.08 9.58 9.54
C ASN A 138 3.07 9.79 8.38
N ALA A 139 3.45 8.73 7.68
CA ALA A 139 4.44 8.79 6.61
C ALA A 139 3.83 9.26 5.28
N VAL A 140 2.63 8.79 4.94
CA VAL A 140 1.96 9.02 3.65
C VAL A 140 0.92 10.13 3.79
N PRO A 141 1.12 11.29 3.14
CA PRO A 141 0.15 12.38 3.19
C PRO A 141 -1.16 12.00 2.47
N LYS A 142 -2.29 12.43 3.02
CA LYS A 142 -3.63 12.15 2.44
C LYS A 142 -3.85 12.76 1.06
N GLU A 143 -3.20 13.88 0.79
CA GLU A 143 -3.29 14.61 -0.49
C GLU A 143 -2.23 14.12 -1.50
N GLY A 144 -1.50 13.05 -1.16
CA GLY A 144 -0.41 12.52 -1.97
C GLY A 144 0.94 13.19 -1.73
N PHE A 145 1.94 12.76 -2.49
CA PHE A 145 3.30 13.30 -2.45
C PHE A 145 3.37 14.57 -3.30
N VAL A 146 2.74 15.64 -2.83
CA VAL A 146 2.81 16.94 -3.51
C VAL A 146 4.23 17.48 -3.36
N GLU A 147 4.83 17.91 -4.48
CA GLU A 147 6.02 18.76 -4.41
C GLU A 147 5.67 19.99 -3.57
N HIS A 148 6.44 20.30 -2.54
CA HIS A 148 6.27 21.53 -1.78
C HIS A 148 7.38 22.52 -2.16
N PRO A 149 7.31 23.19 -3.32
CA PRO A 149 8.31 24.17 -3.73
C PRO A 149 8.37 25.39 -2.78
N GLU A 150 7.29 25.67 -2.05
CA GLU A 150 7.26 26.71 -1.00
C GLU A 150 7.70 26.24 0.40
N TYR A 151 7.82 24.93 0.67
CA TYR A 151 8.40 24.47 1.92
C TYR A 151 9.92 24.43 1.75
N ALA A 152 10.58 25.55 1.99
CA ALA A 152 11.90 25.50 2.59
C ALA A 152 11.67 25.03 4.04
N PRO A 153 12.00 23.79 4.39
CA PRO A 153 11.80 23.30 5.75
C PRO A 153 12.60 24.21 6.68
N ALA A 154 12.04 24.61 7.82
CA ALA A 154 12.76 25.45 8.77
C ALA A 154 14.11 24.81 9.18
N LEU A 155 14.17 23.47 9.17
CA LEU A 155 15.37 22.66 9.25
C LEU A 155 15.29 21.49 8.27
N GLN A 156 16.42 21.12 7.65
CA GLN A 156 16.52 20.04 6.67
C GLN A 156 15.96 18.68 7.18
N ARG A 157 15.94 18.48 8.50
CA ARG A 157 15.39 17.29 9.18
C ARG A 157 13.85 17.18 9.15
N ASP A 158 13.15 18.26 8.79
CA ASP A 158 11.68 18.31 8.80
C ASP A 158 11.09 17.93 7.44
N TYR A 159 11.94 17.58 6.46
CA TYR A 159 11.56 17.13 5.13
C TYR A 159 12.02 15.69 4.91
N ALA A 160 11.16 14.91 4.27
CA ALA A 160 11.46 13.57 3.83
C ALA A 160 10.88 13.39 2.42
N LEU A 161 11.71 12.88 1.51
CA LEU A 161 11.33 12.55 0.13
C LEU A 161 10.25 11.48 0.12
N ALA A 162 9.49 11.40 -0.98
CA ALA A 162 8.46 10.37 -1.15
C ALA A 162 9.04 8.95 -0.98
N GLY A 163 10.21 8.68 -1.58
CA GLY A 163 10.93 7.41 -1.44
C GLY A 163 11.22 7.05 0.02
N GLU A 164 11.79 7.98 0.80
CA GLU A 164 12.13 7.77 2.22
C GLU A 164 10.87 7.48 3.07
N ARG A 165 9.75 8.14 2.76
CA ARG A 165 8.45 7.89 3.43
C ARG A 165 7.90 6.51 3.08
N ILE A 166 8.07 6.07 1.84
CA ILE A 166 7.67 4.73 1.39
C ILE A 166 8.53 3.65 2.08
N GLU A 167 9.84 3.86 2.15
CA GLU A 167 10.76 2.94 2.85
C GLU A 167 10.38 2.80 4.33
N ALA A 168 10.02 3.91 4.98
CA ALA A 168 9.59 3.90 6.38
C ALA A 168 8.38 2.99 6.62
N VAL A 169 7.44 2.89 5.66
CA VAL A 169 6.27 2.01 5.79
C VAL A 169 6.50 0.60 5.24
N GLY A 170 7.55 0.40 4.45
CA GLY A 170 7.83 -0.81 3.68
C GLY A 170 7.83 -2.09 4.51
N GLY A 171 8.52 -2.09 5.65
CA GLY A 171 8.60 -3.24 6.56
C GLY A 171 7.25 -3.71 7.13
N THR A 172 6.20 -2.91 7.00
CA THR A 172 4.84 -3.27 7.43
C THR A 172 3.80 -3.19 6.30
N PHE A 173 4.23 -2.98 5.06
CA PHE A 173 3.33 -2.68 3.94
C PHE A 173 2.30 -3.78 3.68
N ARG A 174 2.68 -5.06 3.83
CA ARG A 174 1.78 -6.22 3.69
C ARG A 174 0.56 -6.16 4.62
N LEU A 175 0.65 -5.45 5.75
CA LEU A 175 -0.42 -5.30 6.74
C LEU A 175 -1.40 -4.17 6.41
N GLN A 176 -1.13 -3.39 5.38
CA GLN A 176 -2.04 -2.33 4.93
C GLN A 176 -3.27 -2.91 4.24
N THR A 177 -4.38 -2.19 4.34
CA THR A 177 -5.60 -2.56 3.62
C THR A 177 -5.41 -2.40 2.10
N PRO A 178 -6.13 -3.17 1.27
CA PRO A 178 -6.06 -3.01 -0.19
C PRO A 178 -6.28 -1.56 -0.64
N GLN A 179 -7.19 -0.83 0.02
CA GLN A 179 -7.48 0.57 -0.28
C GLN A 179 -6.28 1.49 -0.04
N ARG A 180 -5.51 1.29 1.05
CA ARG A 180 -4.31 2.08 1.32
C ARG A 180 -3.16 1.74 0.39
N LYS A 181 -3.04 0.46 0.02
CA LYS A 181 -2.03 0.02 -0.95
C LYS A 181 -2.28 0.68 -2.31
N SER A 182 -3.52 0.64 -2.79
CA SER A 182 -3.93 1.28 -4.05
C SER A 182 -3.80 2.81 -3.98
N ALA A 183 -4.21 3.45 -2.88
CA ALA A 183 -4.03 4.90 -2.69
C ALA A 183 -2.55 5.32 -2.70
N LEU A 184 -1.65 4.51 -2.11
CA LEU A 184 -0.21 4.79 -2.18
C LEU A 184 0.29 4.74 -3.63
N VAL A 185 -0.16 3.76 -4.39
CA VAL A 185 0.17 3.65 -5.83
C VAL A 185 -0.34 4.86 -6.59
N ASP A 186 -1.58 5.28 -6.35
CA ASP A 186 -2.13 6.50 -6.96
C ASP A 186 -1.30 7.74 -6.60
N HIS A 187 -0.85 7.86 -5.35
CA HIS A 187 0.01 8.94 -4.90
C HIS A 187 1.37 8.94 -5.60
N ILE A 188 2.00 7.78 -5.79
CA ILE A 188 3.28 7.67 -6.52
C ILE A 188 3.10 8.05 -7.99
N LEU A 189 2.06 7.49 -8.64
CA LEU A 189 1.84 7.68 -10.07
C LEU A 189 1.32 9.09 -10.44
N SER A 190 0.81 9.85 -9.45
CA SER A 190 0.39 11.24 -9.64
C SER A 190 1.51 12.27 -9.39
N MET A 191 2.68 11.83 -8.92
CA MET A 191 3.85 12.69 -8.81
C MET A 191 4.29 13.21 -10.20
N PRO A 192 4.87 14.42 -10.29
CA PRO A 192 5.54 14.87 -11.50
C PRO A 192 6.58 13.86 -11.97
N GLU A 193 6.67 13.67 -13.28
CA GLU A 193 7.67 12.79 -13.87
C GLU A 193 9.08 13.34 -13.62
N GLY A 194 10.00 12.44 -13.28
CA GLY A 194 11.38 12.76 -13.01
C GLY A 194 11.96 11.88 -11.90
N PHE A 195 13.13 12.31 -11.39
CA PHE A 195 13.86 11.59 -10.35
C PHE A 195 13.03 11.25 -9.11
N ASP A 196 12.23 12.18 -8.58
CA ASP A 196 11.47 11.93 -7.34
C ASP A 196 10.43 10.83 -7.50
N GLN A 197 9.76 10.76 -8.66
CA GLN A 197 8.84 9.67 -8.96
C GLN A 197 9.61 8.37 -9.19
N ALA A 198 10.74 8.40 -9.91
CA ALA A 198 11.58 7.22 -10.13
C ALA A 198 12.08 6.63 -8.81
N HIS A 199 12.51 7.48 -7.88
CA HIS A 199 12.95 7.09 -6.54
C HIS A 199 11.78 6.52 -5.71
N ALA A 200 10.59 7.14 -5.76
CA ALA A 200 9.40 6.59 -5.09
C ALA A 200 9.01 5.19 -5.63
N LEU A 201 9.12 4.99 -6.95
CA LEU A 201 8.93 3.69 -7.59
C LEU A 201 9.99 2.68 -7.11
N GLU A 202 11.25 3.08 -7.03
CA GLU A 202 12.33 2.25 -6.49
C GLU A 202 12.06 1.81 -5.05
N SER A 203 11.57 2.72 -4.20
CA SER A 203 11.27 2.44 -2.79
C SER A 203 10.08 1.49 -2.61
N ILE A 204 9.05 1.54 -3.47
CA ILE A 204 7.92 0.59 -3.41
C ILE A 204 8.25 -0.77 -4.07
N ALA A 205 9.28 -0.83 -4.91
CA ALA A 205 9.63 -2.00 -5.70
C ALA A 205 9.78 -3.32 -4.90
N PRO A 206 10.41 -3.35 -3.71
CA PRO A 206 10.50 -4.57 -2.90
C PRO A 206 9.15 -5.12 -2.42
N HIS A 207 8.08 -4.31 -2.53
CA HIS A 207 6.76 -4.59 -1.98
C HIS A 207 5.68 -4.78 -3.05
N VAL A 208 6.04 -4.79 -4.33
CA VAL A 208 5.06 -4.94 -5.43
C VAL A 208 4.33 -6.29 -5.41
N GLY A 209 4.92 -7.31 -4.79
CA GLY A 209 4.26 -8.60 -4.55
C GLY A 209 3.05 -8.51 -3.60
N ASP A 210 2.99 -7.49 -2.75
CA ASP A 210 1.88 -7.27 -1.82
C ASP A 210 0.72 -6.47 -2.44
N LEU A 211 0.87 -6.01 -3.69
CA LEU A 211 -0.12 -5.24 -4.44
C LEU A 211 -1.13 -6.14 -5.16
N SER A 212 -2.27 -5.56 -5.51
CA SER A 212 -3.20 -6.18 -6.47
C SER A 212 -2.51 -6.38 -7.82
N ALA A 213 -3.01 -7.31 -8.64
CA ALA A 213 -2.45 -7.52 -9.98
C ALA A 213 -2.51 -6.23 -10.83
N GLU A 214 -3.62 -5.51 -10.73
CA GLU A 214 -3.81 -4.23 -11.42
C GLU A 214 -2.78 -3.18 -10.98
N ASP A 215 -2.64 -2.93 -9.68
CA ASP A 215 -1.71 -1.93 -9.16
C ASP A 215 -0.25 -2.32 -9.43
N ARG A 216 0.08 -3.61 -9.31
CA ARG A 216 1.40 -4.13 -9.67
C ARG A 216 1.72 -3.86 -11.14
N HIS A 217 0.78 -4.12 -12.06
CA HIS A 217 0.95 -3.80 -13.47
C HIS A 217 1.18 -2.30 -13.68
N ARG A 218 0.37 -1.44 -13.07
CA ARG A 218 0.51 0.03 -13.20
C ARG A 218 1.89 0.51 -12.75
N VAL A 219 2.33 0.07 -11.58
CA VAL A 219 3.63 0.44 -11.00
C VAL A 219 4.79 -0.08 -11.84
N VAL A 220 4.77 -1.35 -12.25
CA VAL A 220 5.86 -1.95 -13.03
C VAL A 220 5.94 -1.35 -14.44
N ASN A 221 4.82 -1.07 -15.10
CA ASN A 221 4.86 -0.35 -16.38
C ASN A 221 5.48 1.05 -16.20
N LYS A 222 5.18 1.76 -15.10
CA LYS A 222 5.82 3.05 -14.84
C LYS A 222 7.33 2.91 -14.58
N MET A 223 7.76 1.86 -13.88
CA MET A 223 9.20 1.55 -13.72
C MET A 223 9.88 1.31 -15.06
N LEU A 224 9.21 0.60 -16.00
CA LEU A 224 9.72 0.38 -17.35
C LEU A 224 9.85 1.69 -18.14
N GLU A 225 8.90 2.63 -17.99
CA GLU A 225 8.99 3.95 -18.61
C GLU A 225 10.24 4.71 -18.14
N HIS A 226 10.49 4.76 -16.82
CA HIS A 226 11.68 5.39 -16.24
C HIS A 226 12.98 4.68 -16.63
N PHE A 227 12.96 3.35 -16.70
CA PHE A 227 14.09 2.56 -17.19
C PHE A 227 14.42 2.89 -18.65
N ALA A 228 13.39 3.08 -19.49
CA ALA A 228 13.50 3.39 -20.90
C ALA A 228 13.71 4.88 -21.21
N THR A 229 13.85 5.75 -20.20
CA THR A 229 14.06 7.20 -20.41
C THR A 229 15.25 7.42 -21.37
N PRO A 230 15.08 8.11 -22.50
CA PRO A 230 16.14 8.28 -23.48
C PRO A 230 17.35 9.03 -22.90
N PHE A 231 18.55 8.51 -23.13
CA PHE A 231 19.80 9.24 -22.92
C PHE A 231 20.70 9.16 -24.14
N GLN A 232 21.65 10.09 -24.26
CA GLN A 232 22.52 10.18 -25.43
C GLN A 232 23.32 8.88 -25.60
N GLU A 233 23.41 8.38 -26.83
CA GLU A 233 24.23 7.23 -27.16
C GLU A 233 25.71 7.54 -26.85
N GLY A 234 26.35 6.73 -26.00
CA GLY A 234 27.68 6.99 -25.46
C GLY A 234 27.73 7.98 -24.29
N GLY A 235 26.58 8.54 -23.88
CA GLY A 235 26.40 9.31 -22.65
C GLY A 235 26.17 8.43 -21.43
N LEU A 236 26.22 9.04 -20.25
CA LEU A 236 25.87 8.36 -19.00
C LEU A 236 24.34 8.26 -18.86
N PRO A 237 23.80 7.17 -18.30
CA PRO A 237 22.40 7.08 -17.93
C PRO A 237 21.99 8.20 -16.98
N THR A 238 20.74 8.65 -17.06
CA THR A 238 20.18 9.62 -16.12
C THR A 238 19.90 8.97 -14.76
N ASP A 239 19.74 9.77 -13.71
CA ASP A 239 19.36 9.26 -12.39
C ASP A 239 18.00 8.51 -12.44
N GLU A 240 17.09 8.94 -13.32
CA GLU A 240 15.82 8.24 -13.59
C GLU A 240 16.04 6.83 -14.16
N ASN A 241 16.97 6.67 -15.11
CA ASN A 241 17.34 5.35 -15.64
C ASN A 241 17.88 4.44 -14.53
N PHE A 242 18.71 4.99 -13.63
CA PHE A 242 19.25 4.23 -12.50
C PHE A 242 18.13 3.77 -11.56
N CYS A 243 17.28 4.69 -11.09
CA CYS A 243 16.15 4.35 -10.24
C CYS A 243 15.20 3.35 -10.91
N GLY A 244 14.88 3.52 -12.19
CA GLY A 244 14.08 2.58 -12.98
C GLY A 244 14.72 1.19 -13.04
N THR A 245 16.04 1.13 -13.25
CA THR A 245 16.79 -0.14 -13.23
C THR A 245 16.73 -0.83 -11.87
N TYR A 246 17.02 -0.10 -10.78
CA TYR A 246 16.95 -0.63 -9.42
C TYR A 246 15.54 -1.12 -9.07
N ALA A 247 14.53 -0.34 -9.44
CA ALA A 247 13.13 -0.67 -9.22
C ALA A 247 12.77 -1.99 -9.92
N LEU A 248 13.14 -2.15 -11.20
CA LEU A 248 12.88 -3.38 -11.95
C LEU A 248 13.60 -4.59 -11.36
N SER A 249 14.87 -4.45 -10.96
CA SER A 249 15.61 -5.55 -10.31
C SER A 249 14.95 -6.00 -9.01
N LYS A 250 14.49 -5.06 -8.18
CA LYS A 250 13.75 -5.35 -6.92
C LYS A 250 12.36 -5.96 -7.19
N ALA A 251 11.68 -5.52 -8.25
CA ALA A 251 10.35 -6.00 -8.63
C ALA A 251 10.37 -7.35 -9.36
N PHE A 252 11.48 -7.71 -10.00
CA PHE A 252 11.61 -8.88 -10.88
C PHE A 252 11.07 -10.20 -10.32
N PRO A 253 11.31 -10.57 -9.04
CA PRO A 253 10.77 -11.80 -8.45
C PRO A 253 9.24 -11.87 -8.42
N HIS A 254 8.57 -10.71 -8.50
CA HIS A 254 7.13 -10.56 -8.39
C HIS A 254 6.44 -10.23 -9.73
N MET A 255 7.22 -10.07 -10.80
CA MET A 255 6.67 -9.79 -12.12
C MET A 255 6.05 -11.03 -12.76
N GLU A 256 4.89 -10.83 -13.41
CA GLU A 256 4.28 -11.81 -14.30
C GLU A 256 5.09 -11.92 -15.60
N ASP A 257 4.99 -13.06 -16.29
CA ASP A 257 5.79 -13.32 -17.49
C ASP A 257 5.55 -12.30 -18.62
N SER A 258 4.33 -11.74 -18.69
CA SER A 258 4.01 -10.64 -19.62
C SER A 258 4.81 -9.36 -19.34
N LEU A 259 5.04 -9.02 -18.07
CA LEU A 259 5.85 -7.86 -17.68
C LEU A 259 7.35 -8.14 -17.89
N LYS A 260 7.80 -9.37 -17.65
CA LYS A 260 9.18 -9.79 -17.94
C LYS A 260 9.48 -9.75 -19.44
N ALA A 261 8.54 -10.18 -20.27
CA ALA A 261 8.64 -10.08 -21.72
C ALA A 261 8.76 -8.63 -22.18
N LYS A 262 7.91 -7.71 -21.66
CA LYS A 262 8.04 -6.28 -21.95
C LYS A 262 9.39 -5.70 -21.56
N MET A 263 9.92 -6.10 -20.40
CA MET A 263 11.26 -5.68 -19.97
C MET A 263 12.34 -6.13 -20.97
N LEU A 264 12.22 -7.36 -21.49
CA LEU A 264 13.11 -7.86 -22.53
C LEU A 264 12.95 -7.07 -23.82
N ASP A 265 11.72 -6.76 -24.24
CA ASP A 265 11.45 -5.95 -25.44
C ASP A 265 12.10 -4.57 -25.34
N VAL A 266 11.99 -3.89 -24.19
CA VAL A 266 12.65 -2.60 -23.93
C VAL A 266 14.18 -2.71 -24.05
N VAL A 267 14.77 -3.80 -23.54
CA VAL A 267 16.22 -4.03 -23.65
C VAL A 267 16.64 -4.30 -25.10
N LEU A 268 15.80 -5.01 -25.88
CA LEU A 268 16.07 -5.27 -27.30
C LEU A 268 15.96 -3.99 -28.15
N GLU A 269 15.03 -3.10 -27.83
CA GLU A 269 14.88 -1.79 -28.47
C GLU A 269 15.99 -0.81 -28.06
N HIS A 270 16.54 -0.96 -26.86
CA HIS A 270 17.61 -0.11 -26.32
C HIS A 270 18.78 -0.94 -25.77
N PRO A 271 19.64 -1.53 -26.63
CA PRO A 271 20.67 -2.48 -26.20
C PRO A 271 21.67 -1.95 -25.15
N HIS A 272 21.89 -0.63 -25.10
CA HIS A 272 22.74 0.00 -24.09
C HIS A 272 22.17 -0.13 -22.66
N LEU A 273 20.85 -0.31 -22.51
CA LEU A 273 20.19 -0.59 -21.22
C LEU A 273 20.50 -1.99 -20.69
N ALA A 274 20.86 -2.94 -21.56
CA ALA A 274 21.28 -4.27 -21.15
C ALA A 274 22.50 -4.22 -20.22
N ASN A 275 23.47 -3.36 -20.56
CA ASN A 275 24.69 -3.18 -19.80
C ASN A 275 24.43 -2.49 -18.44
N LEU A 276 23.50 -1.54 -18.43
CA LEU A 276 23.06 -0.88 -17.19
C LEU A 276 22.42 -1.89 -16.23
N HIS A 277 21.51 -2.72 -16.73
CA HIS A 277 20.86 -3.78 -15.95
C HIS A 277 21.86 -4.83 -15.45
N TRP A 278 22.80 -5.27 -16.29
CA TRP A 278 23.83 -6.25 -15.92
C TRP A 278 24.76 -5.72 -14.81
N THR A 279 25.31 -4.51 -15.01
CA THR A 279 26.23 -3.88 -14.05
C THR A 279 25.54 -3.68 -12.69
N GLN A 280 24.25 -3.34 -12.69
CA GLN A 280 23.50 -3.15 -11.45
C GLN A 280 23.21 -4.45 -10.72
N ARG A 281 22.89 -5.52 -11.45
CA ARG A 281 22.70 -6.84 -10.83
C ARG A 281 23.96 -7.29 -10.10
N GLU A 282 25.14 -7.13 -10.71
CA GLU A 282 26.42 -7.47 -10.07
C GLU A 282 26.71 -6.60 -8.84
N LEU A 283 26.41 -5.29 -8.88
CA LEU A 283 26.57 -4.39 -7.73
C LEU A 283 25.65 -4.76 -6.57
N VAL A 284 24.38 -5.07 -6.85
CA VAL A 284 23.40 -5.47 -5.82
C VAL A 284 23.78 -6.83 -5.21
N GLU A 285 24.19 -7.80 -6.03
CA GLU A 285 24.69 -9.09 -5.54
C GLU A 285 25.95 -8.91 -4.67
N GLY A 286 26.87 -8.01 -5.04
CA GLY A 286 28.04 -7.66 -4.23
C GLY A 286 27.68 -7.02 -2.89
N TRP A 287 26.77 -6.04 -2.85
CA TRP A 287 26.32 -5.41 -1.60
C TRP A 287 25.60 -6.37 -0.66
N HIS A 288 24.84 -7.32 -1.21
CA HIS A 288 24.23 -8.38 -0.41
C HIS A 288 25.29 -9.30 0.21
N GLN A 289 26.32 -9.67 -0.55
CA GLN A 289 27.43 -10.48 -0.03
C GLN A 289 28.20 -9.75 1.08
N ASP A 290 28.47 -8.46 0.91
CA ASP A 290 29.16 -7.63 1.91
C ASP A 290 28.34 -7.50 3.21
N ARG A 291 27.03 -7.26 3.13
CA ARG A 291 26.16 -7.19 4.32
C ARG A 291 26.02 -8.53 5.04
N GLU A 292 26.04 -9.65 4.32
CA GLU A 292 26.01 -10.98 4.96
C GLU A 292 27.37 -11.34 5.58
N ALA A 293 28.47 -10.87 4.98
CA ALA A 293 29.81 -10.98 5.57
C ALA A 293 29.93 -10.14 6.85
N GLU A 294 29.40 -8.91 6.88
CA GLU A 294 29.35 -8.06 8.07
C GLU A 294 28.51 -8.64 9.21
N LYS A 295 27.45 -9.39 8.92
CA LYS A 295 26.64 -10.08 9.94
C LYS A 295 27.32 -11.33 10.50
N SER A 296 28.29 -11.88 9.77
CA SER A 296 28.99 -13.12 10.11
C SER A 296 30.35 -12.88 10.80
N ALA A 297 30.74 -11.62 10.98
CA ALA A 297 31.93 -11.16 11.69
C ALA A 297 31.59 -10.67 13.11
#